data_AF-H2Z2V8-F1
#
_entry.id   AF-H2Z2V8-F1
#
_cell.length_a   1.000
_cell.length_b   1.000
_cell.length_c   1.000
_cell.angle_alpha   90.00
_cell.angle_beta   90.00
_cell.angle_gamma   90.00
#
_symmetry.space_group_name_H-M   'P 1'
#
loop_
_entity.id
_entity.type
_entity.pdbx_description
1 polymer ?
#
loop_
_entity_poly.entity_id
_entity_poly.type
_entity_poly.pdbx_seq_one_letter_code
_entity_poly.pdbx_strand_id
1 'polypeptide(L)'
;MVFTSNMKKMVHIVEESIVDPNQQRMTVYTWNTSYVNMMDVQERLTILPALETTCTEVKREGWVDSSFTGFRRVLRQFGINRWRSNAKKSFLGFQGIMTGVELNNKHIKERAFDSIKEAKDKAKLKAINIASMTHIAKDM
;
A
#
# COMPACT_ATOMS: atom_id res chain seq x y z
N MET A 1 -13.60 -18.57 14.54
CA MET A 1 -12.60 -17.49 14.34
C MET A 1 -13.36 -16.17 14.42
N VAL A 2 -13.37 -15.55 15.60
CA VAL A 2 -14.14 -14.32 15.84
C VAL A 2 -13.24 -13.15 15.45
N PHE A 3 -13.47 -12.56 14.27
CA PHE A 3 -12.99 -11.21 14.00
C PHE A 3 -13.85 -10.28 14.87
N THR A 4 -13.37 -9.98 16.07
CA THR A 4 -14.14 -9.23 17.05
C THR A 4 -14.44 -7.82 16.54
N SER A 5 -15.68 -7.44 16.77
CA SER A 5 -16.40 -6.20 16.48
C SER A 5 -15.76 -4.87 16.95
N ASN A 6 -14.50 -4.89 17.42
CA ASN A 6 -13.80 -3.75 18.01
C ASN A 6 -12.50 -3.34 17.30
N MET A 7 -12.22 -3.86 16.09
CA MET A 7 -11.15 -3.27 15.27
C MET A 7 -11.54 -1.84 14.85
N LYS A 8 -10.88 -0.83 15.43
CA LYS A 8 -10.99 0.56 14.97
C LYS A 8 -10.67 0.61 13.48
N LYS A 9 -11.57 1.15 12.65
CA LYS A 9 -11.40 1.25 11.18
C LYS A 9 -10.22 2.14 10.72
N MET A 10 -9.39 2.60 11.65
CA MET A 10 -8.32 3.57 11.41
C MET A 10 -6.97 2.99 11.85
N VAL A 11 -5.95 3.28 11.05
CA VAL A 11 -4.54 2.98 11.35
C VAL A 11 -3.87 4.31 11.68
N HIS A 12 -3.25 4.40 12.85
CA HIS A 12 -2.44 5.56 13.20
C HIS A 12 -1.02 5.35 12.68
N ILE A 13 -0.46 6.41 12.12
CA ILE A 13 0.89 6.46 11.56
C ILE A 13 1.60 7.62 12.24
N VAL A 14 2.84 7.39 12.65
CA VAL A 14 3.75 8.45 13.07
C VAL A 14 4.64 8.79 11.89
N GLU A 15 4.86 10.08 11.68
CA GLU A 15 5.85 10.60 10.75
C GLU A 15 6.82 11.50 11.53
N GLU A 16 8.11 11.20 11.41
CA GLU A 16 9.18 12.03 11.93
C GLU A 16 10.06 12.50 10.77
N SER A 17 10.36 13.78 10.73
CA SER A 17 11.24 14.35 9.70
C SER A 17 12.39 15.12 10.34
N ILE A 18 13.58 14.93 9.77
CA ILE A 18 14.81 15.60 10.16
C ILE A 18 15.30 16.35 8.93
N VAL A 19 15.44 17.68 9.05
CA VAL A 19 15.95 18.55 7.99
C VAL A 19 17.30 19.09 8.44
N ASP A 20 18.33 18.83 7.64
CA ASP A 20 19.67 19.38 7.80
C ASP A 20 19.93 20.37 6.64
N PRO A 21 19.77 21.68 6.86
CA PRO A 21 20.00 22.69 5.84
C PRO A 21 21.46 22.76 5.38
N ASN A 22 22.42 22.45 6.26
CA ASN A 22 23.85 22.52 5.94
C ASN A 22 24.24 21.43 4.94
N GLN A 23 23.67 20.23 5.10
CA GLN A 23 23.88 19.11 4.19
C GLN A 23 22.83 19.03 3.07
N GLN A 24 21.88 19.98 3.03
CA GLN A 24 20.72 19.98 2.13
C GLN A 24 19.98 18.63 2.12
N ARG A 25 19.94 17.97 3.27
CA ARG A 25 19.42 16.62 3.42
C ARG A 25 18.16 16.63 4.25
N MET A 26 17.13 15.96 3.77
CA MET A 26 15.92 15.66 4.54
C MET A 26 15.77 14.15 4.69
N THR A 27 15.49 13.68 5.89
CA THR A 27 15.17 12.27 6.15
C THR A 27 13.82 12.18 6.83
N VAL A 28 12.93 11.36 6.28
CA VAL A 28 11.58 11.14 6.82
C VAL A 28 11.44 9.68 7.20
N TYR A 29 11.01 9.42 8.43
CA TYR A 29 10.66 8.12 8.95
C TYR A 29 9.15 8.05 9.11
N THR A 30 8.54 6.97 8.66
CA THR A 30 7.11 6.71 8.89
C THR A 30 6.90 5.28 9.37
N TRP A 31 6.02 5.10 10.35
CA TRP A 31 5.62 3.76 10.80
C TRP A 31 4.22 3.73 11.37
N ASN A 32 3.56 2.58 11.28
CA ASN A 32 2.26 2.39 11.93
C ASN A 32 2.42 2.06 13.41
N THR A 33 1.58 2.66 14.27
CA THR A 33 1.50 2.32 15.70
C THR A 33 0.28 1.46 16.01
N SER A 34 -0.72 1.47 15.13
CA SER A 34 -1.86 0.54 15.17
C SER A 34 -1.51 -0.77 14.48
N TYR A 35 -2.05 -1.90 14.98
CA TYR A 35 -2.00 -3.21 14.33
C TYR A 35 -0.61 -3.79 14.04
N VAL A 36 0.44 -3.35 14.74
CA VAL A 36 1.84 -3.77 14.55
C VAL A 36 2.01 -5.30 14.58
N ASN A 37 1.27 -5.99 15.46
CA ASN A 37 1.32 -7.46 15.52
C ASN A 37 0.81 -8.14 14.23
N MET A 38 -0.18 -7.54 13.57
CA MET A 38 -0.69 -8.05 12.31
C MET A 38 0.28 -7.72 11.17
N MET A 39 0.75 -6.48 11.12
CA MET A 39 1.68 -5.99 10.12
C MET A 39 2.42 -4.77 10.67
N ASP A 40 3.74 -4.88 10.78
CA ASP A 40 4.64 -3.79 11.08
C ASP A 40 5.21 -3.27 9.76
N VAL A 41 5.02 -1.98 9.49
CA VAL A 41 5.52 -1.29 8.29
C VAL A 41 6.27 -0.06 8.73
N GLN A 42 7.54 -0.01 8.35
CA GLN A 42 8.42 1.13 8.59
C GLN A 42 8.98 1.57 7.23
N GLU A 43 9.05 2.87 6.99
CA GLU A 43 9.63 3.46 5.80
C GLU A 43 10.62 4.56 6.18
N ARG A 44 11.75 4.61 5.46
CA ARG A 44 12.69 5.72 5.47
C ARG A 44 12.78 6.32 4.07
N LEU A 45 12.63 7.64 3.99
CA LEU A 45 12.83 8.44 2.79
C LEU A 45 14.00 9.38 3.03
N THR A 46 15.05 9.28 2.22
CA THR A 46 16.20 10.19 2.24
C THR A 46 16.18 11.03 0.98
N ILE A 47 16.16 12.34 1.14
CA ILE A 47 16.17 13.34 0.09
C ILE A 47 17.49 14.10 0.22
N LEU A 48 18.28 14.13 -0.86
CA LEU A 48 19.59 14.79 -0.88
C LEU A 48 19.89 15.34 -2.28
N PRO A 49 20.84 16.27 -2.43
CA PRO A 49 21.32 16.68 -3.75
C PRO A 49 22.02 15.50 -4.44
N ALA A 50 21.77 15.33 -5.74
CA ALA A 50 22.57 14.41 -6.53
C ALA A 50 24.00 14.96 -6.69
N LEU A 51 25.01 14.10 -6.60
CA LEU A 51 26.43 14.52 -6.68
C LEU A 51 26.81 15.16 -8.03
N GLU A 52 26.22 14.66 -9.11
CA GLU A 52 26.66 14.97 -10.49
C GLU A 52 25.67 15.84 -11.27
N THR A 53 24.50 16.15 -10.69
CA THR A 53 23.44 16.87 -11.41
C THR A 53 22.78 17.90 -10.49
N THR A 54 22.06 18.86 -11.08
CA THR A 54 21.22 19.81 -10.32
C THR A 54 19.91 19.20 -9.82
N CYS A 55 19.79 17.87 -9.88
CA CYS A 55 18.59 17.15 -9.44
C CYS A 55 18.66 16.80 -7.95
N THR A 56 17.49 16.58 -7.36
CA THR A 56 17.35 16.02 -6.02
C THR A 56 17.17 14.51 -6.13
N GLU A 57 18.06 13.75 -5.48
CA GLU A 57 17.93 12.30 -5.36
C GLU A 57 17.02 11.95 -4.18
N VAL A 58 16.13 10.98 -4.42
CA VAL A 58 15.19 10.48 -3.42
C VAL A 58 15.37 8.98 -3.28
N LYS A 59 15.94 8.55 -2.16
CA LYS A 59 16.10 7.14 -1.80
C LYS A 59 14.99 6.73 -0.83
N ARG A 60 14.24 5.68 -1.17
CA ARG A 60 13.17 5.14 -0.31
C ARG A 60 13.44 3.69 0.05
N GLU A 61 13.35 3.39 1.33
CA GLU A 61 13.56 2.07 1.91
C GLU A 61 12.34 1.71 2.77
N GLY A 62 11.96 0.44 2.78
CA GLY A 62 10.80 -0.03 3.53
C GLY A 62 11.06 -1.40 4.14
N TRP A 63 10.62 -1.56 5.38
CA TRP A 63 10.66 -2.79 6.13
C TRP A 63 9.22 -3.20 6.45
N VAL A 64 8.89 -4.45 6.15
CA VAL A 64 7.57 -5.02 6.39
C VAL A 64 7.76 -6.35 7.10
N ASP A 65 7.18 -6.49 8.29
CA ASP A 65 7.13 -7.76 9.01
C ASP A 65 5.72 -8.02 9.60
N SER A 66 5.53 -9.21 10.13
CA SER A 66 4.30 -9.64 10.78
C SER A 66 4.64 -10.64 11.88
N SER A 67 4.13 -10.43 13.09
CA SER A 67 4.22 -11.40 14.19
C SER A 67 3.00 -12.33 14.26
N PHE A 68 2.06 -12.22 13.31
CA PHE A 68 0.85 -13.02 13.28
C PHE A 68 1.12 -14.47 12.84
N THR A 69 1.14 -15.37 13.81
CA THR A 69 1.40 -16.80 13.62
C THR A 69 0.38 -17.44 12.68
N GLY A 70 0.83 -18.33 11.79
CA GLY A 70 -0.01 -19.02 10.81
C GLY A 70 -0.19 -18.28 9.48
N PHE A 71 -0.11 -16.95 9.45
CA PHE A 71 -0.25 -16.16 8.20
C PHE A 71 0.89 -15.19 7.93
N ARG A 72 1.94 -15.19 8.75
CA ARG A 72 3.11 -14.29 8.65
C ARG A 72 3.62 -14.10 7.21
N ARG A 73 3.85 -15.18 6.46
CA ARG A 73 4.38 -15.10 5.08
C ARG A 73 3.43 -14.36 4.14
N VAL A 74 2.13 -14.64 4.24
CA VAL A 74 1.09 -14.04 3.40
C VAL A 74 0.92 -12.57 3.73
N LEU A 75 0.83 -12.24 5.03
CA LEU A 75 0.69 -10.86 5.50
C LEU A 75 1.91 -10.01 5.15
N ARG A 76 3.12 -10.57 5.28
CA ARG A 76 4.36 -9.90 4.85
C ARG A 76 4.35 -9.61 3.36
N GLN A 77 4.00 -10.58 2.52
CA GLN A 77 3.96 -10.38 1.06
C GLN A 77 2.90 -9.35 0.66
N PHE A 78 1.73 -9.41 1.30
CA PHE A 78 0.67 -8.42 1.14
C PHE A 78 1.17 -7.01 1.51
N GLY A 79 1.83 -6.88 2.67
CA GLY A 79 2.38 -5.62 3.14
C GLY A 79 3.44 -5.05 2.21
N ILE A 80 4.35 -5.87 1.68
CA ILE A 80 5.35 -5.44 0.69
C ILE A 80 4.69 -4.89 -0.58
N ASN A 81 3.68 -5.59 -1.10
CA ASN A 81 2.96 -5.14 -2.29
C ASN A 81 2.23 -3.82 -2.05
N ARG A 82 1.59 -3.69 -0.88
CA ARG A 82 0.91 -2.47 -0.46
C ARG A 82 1.88 -1.30 -0.28
N TRP A 83 3.02 -1.52 0.37
CA TRP A 83 4.07 -0.53 0.54
C TRP A 83 4.57 -0.01 -0.81
N ARG A 84 4.91 -0.90 -1.77
CA ARG A 84 5.32 -0.49 -3.13
C ARG A 84 4.26 0.37 -3.84
N SER A 85 2.99 -0.02 -3.75
CA SER A 85 1.89 0.76 -4.33
C SER A 85 1.79 2.15 -3.70
N ASN A 86 1.91 2.23 -2.38
CA ASN A 86 1.85 3.49 -1.64
C ASN A 86 3.05 4.39 -1.91
N ALA A 87 4.26 3.82 -1.99
CA ALA A 87 5.47 4.53 -2.38
C ALA A 87 5.28 5.24 -3.74
N LYS A 88 4.75 4.52 -4.73
CA LYS A 88 4.43 5.11 -6.05
C LYS A 88 3.41 6.24 -5.93
N LYS A 89 2.33 6.06 -5.18
CA LYS A 89 1.29 7.09 -4.98
C LYS A 89 1.83 8.34 -4.30
N SER A 90 2.64 8.17 -3.26
CA SER A 90 3.29 9.28 -2.54
C SER A 90 4.22 10.05 -3.46
N PHE A 91 5.05 9.36 -4.24
CA PHE A 91 5.96 10.03 -5.19
C PHE A 91 5.19 10.80 -6.27
N LEU A 92 4.15 10.21 -6.85
CA LEU A 92 3.29 10.91 -7.81
C LEU A 92 2.64 12.13 -7.17
N GLY A 93 2.03 11.99 -5.98
CA GLY A 93 1.44 13.11 -5.25
C GLY A 93 2.43 14.26 -5.02
N PHE A 94 3.67 13.92 -4.63
CA PHE A 94 4.75 14.89 -4.47
C PHE A 94 5.09 15.60 -5.79
N GLN A 95 5.25 14.86 -6.89
CA GLN A 95 5.49 15.45 -8.21
C GLN A 95 4.34 16.35 -8.68
N GLY A 96 3.09 15.97 -8.41
CA GLY A 96 1.91 16.79 -8.70
C GLY A 96 1.97 18.15 -8.01
N ILE A 97 2.28 18.16 -6.72
CA ILE A 97 2.42 19.40 -5.95
C ILE A 97 3.61 20.24 -6.48
N MET A 98 4.75 19.60 -6.75
CA MET A 98 5.95 20.28 -7.26
C MET A 98 5.77 20.92 -8.63
N THR A 99 5.01 20.28 -9.53
CA THR A 99 4.76 20.77 -10.89
C THR A 99 3.57 21.72 -10.98
N GLY A 100 2.82 21.90 -9.89
CA GLY A 100 1.56 22.66 -9.90
C GLY A 100 0.44 22.00 -10.70
N VAL A 101 0.65 20.77 -11.20
CA VAL A 101 -0.36 20.00 -11.92
C VAL A 101 -1.18 19.24 -10.89
N GLU A 102 -2.47 19.60 -10.76
CA GLU A 102 -3.42 18.75 -10.05
C GLU A 102 -3.46 17.39 -10.74
N LEU A 103 -2.87 16.37 -10.08
CA LEU A 103 -3.05 14.99 -10.49
C LEU A 103 -4.53 14.66 -10.29
N ASN A 104 -5.26 14.70 -11.38
CA ASN A 104 -6.69 14.48 -11.43
C ASN A 104 -6.99 13.07 -10.86
N ASN A 105 -7.34 13.00 -9.57
CA ASN A 105 -7.60 11.77 -8.83
C ASN A 105 -8.79 10.98 -9.38
N LYS A 106 -9.51 11.50 -10.38
CA LYS A 106 -10.57 10.83 -11.13
C LYS A 106 -10.11 9.48 -11.67
N HIS A 107 -8.93 9.41 -12.31
CA HIS A 107 -8.43 8.15 -12.88
C HIS A 107 -8.05 7.10 -11.83
N ILE A 108 -7.64 7.50 -10.63
CA ILE A 108 -7.34 6.54 -9.55
C ILE A 108 -8.63 5.99 -8.96
N LYS A 109 -9.66 6.84 -8.79
CA LYS A 109 -10.99 6.39 -8.38
C LYS A 109 -11.64 5.50 -9.44
N GLU A 110 -11.66 5.90 -10.71
CA GLU A 110 -12.17 5.09 -11.82
C GLU A 110 -11.46 3.75 -11.92
N ARG A 111 -10.12 3.71 -11.95
CA ARG A 111 -9.40 2.43 -11.99
C ARG A 111 -9.67 1.55 -10.78
N ALA A 112 -9.83 2.14 -9.59
CA ALA A 112 -10.20 1.38 -8.39
C ALA A 112 -11.62 0.81 -8.51
N PHE A 113 -12.58 1.59 -9.01
CA PHE A 113 -13.94 1.15 -9.27
C PHE A 113 -14.01 0.07 -10.36
N ASP A 114 -13.25 0.22 -11.45
CA ASP A 114 -13.16 -0.75 -12.54
C ASP A 114 -12.55 -2.06 -12.05
N SER A 115 -11.47 -1.98 -11.26
CA SER A 115 -10.83 -3.15 -10.66
C SER A 115 -11.76 -3.91 -9.70
N ILE A 116 -12.57 -3.17 -8.92
CA ILE A 116 -13.57 -3.75 -8.02
C ILE A 116 -14.70 -4.41 -8.83
N LYS A 117 -15.15 -3.76 -9.91
CA LYS A 117 -16.18 -4.29 -10.80
C LYS A 117 -15.72 -5.57 -11.49
N GLU A 118 -14.51 -5.56 -12.05
CA GLU A 118 -13.93 -6.71 -12.73
C GLU A 118 -13.70 -7.91 -11.78
N ALA A 119 -13.26 -7.65 -10.54
CA ALA A 119 -13.13 -8.68 -9.51
C ALA A 119 -14.49 -9.28 -9.12
N LYS A 120 -15.54 -8.44 -9.03
CA LYS A 120 -16.91 -8.88 -8.73
C LYS A 120 -17.48 -9.73 -9.86
N ASP A 121 -17.25 -9.35 -11.12
CA ASP A 121 -17.72 -10.09 -12.29
C ASP A 121 -17.02 -11.44 -12.42
N LYS A 122 -15.70 -11.50 -12.20
CA LYS A 122 -14.95 -12.78 -12.13
C LYS A 122 -15.44 -13.69 -11.02
N ALA A 123 -15.75 -13.14 -9.84
CA ALA A 123 -16.28 -13.93 -8.73
C ALA A 123 -17.67 -14.52 -9.06
N LYS A 124 -18.53 -13.73 -9.72
CA LYS A 124 -19.86 -14.17 -10.16
C LYS A 124 -19.80 -15.28 -11.21
N LEU A 125 -18.94 -15.14 -12.22
CA LEU A 125 -18.69 -16.18 -13.24
C LEU A 125 -18.17 -17.48 -12.60
N LYS A 126 -17.25 -17.36 -11.65
CA LYS A 126 -16.69 -18.53 -10.95
C LYS A 126 -17.76 -19.26 -10.12
N ALA A 127 -18.66 -18.53 -9.47
CA ALA A 127 -19.78 -19.11 -8.73
C ALA A 127 -20.78 -19.83 -9.63
N ILE A 128 -21.10 -19.25 -10.81
CA ILE A 128 -21.99 -19.88 -11.80
C ILE A 128 -21.39 -21.18 -12.33
N ASN A 129 -20.09 -21.19 -12.68
CA ASN A 129 -19.41 -22.39 -13.16
C ASN A 129 -19.34 -23.49 -12.09
N ILE A 130 -19.16 -23.13 -10.81
CA ILE A 130 -19.19 -24.12 -9.74
C ILE A 130 -20.61 -24.69 -9.58
N ALA A 131 -21.64 -23.83 -9.63
CA ALA A 131 -23.03 -24.25 -9.50
C ALA A 131 -23.49 -25.18 -10.65
N SER A 132 -23.05 -24.91 -11.89
CA SER A 132 -23.35 -25.77 -13.04
C SER A 132 -22.61 -27.11 -12.96
N MET A 133 -21.36 -27.13 -12.50
CA MET A 133 -20.63 -28.38 -12.26
C MET A 133 -21.25 -29.22 -11.13
N THR A 134 -21.79 -28.59 -10.08
CA THR A 134 -22.50 -29.31 -9.01
C THR A 134 -23.87 -29.85 -9.43
N HIS A 135 -24.54 -29.25 -10.41
CA HIS A 135 -25.78 -29.81 -10.97
C HIS A 135 -25.49 -31.08 -11.79
N ILE A 136 -24.45 -31.06 -12.62
CA ILE A 136 -24.03 -32.21 -13.42
C ILE A 136 -23.61 -33.40 -12.54
N ALA A 137 -22.97 -33.14 -11.40
CA ALA A 137 -22.56 -34.18 -10.45
C ALA A 137 -23.71 -34.75 -9.59
N LYS A 138 -24.91 -34.16 -9.64
CA LYS A 138 -26.09 -34.60 -8.89
C LYS A 138 -27.09 -35.40 -9.74
N ASP A 139 -26.93 -35.33 -11.06
CA ASP A 139 -27.71 -36.06 -12.07
C ASP A 139 -26.96 -37.31 -12.62
N MET A 140 -25.82 -37.68 -12.01
CA MET A 140 -25.13 -38.97 -12.15
C MET A 140 -25.33 -39.81 -10.88
#